data_AF-A0A3C0B230-F1
#
_entry.id   AF-A0A3C0B230-F1
#
_cell.length_a   1.000
_cell.length_b   1.000
_cell.length_c   1.000
_cell.angle_alpha   90.00
_cell.angle_beta   90.00
_cell.angle_gamma   90.00
#
_symmetry.space_group_name_H-M   'P 1'
#
loop_
_entity.id
_entity.type
_entity.pdbx_description
1 polymer ?
#
loop_
_entity_poly.entity_id
_entity_poly.type
_entity_poly.pdbx_seq_one_letter_code
_entity_poly.pdbx_strand_id
1 'polypeptide(L)' 'MKTVIKPTAKTQLDAIILDVSWPDIAKDYFGKSTSWIYNKLNGRDGNGGHGEFNEQETEILRNALFELSDRIRKSAEKLE' A
#
# COMPACT_ATOMS: atom_id res chain seq x y z
N MET A 1 9.25 -9.19 28.79
CA MET A 1 9.46 -9.54 27.36
C MET A 1 9.23 -8.27 26.54
N LYS A 2 10.19 -7.85 25.71
CA LYS A 2 9.94 -6.73 24.78
C LYS A 2 9.13 -7.30 23.62
N THR A 3 7.86 -6.90 23.51
CA THR A 3 7.03 -7.22 22.35
C THR A 3 7.70 -6.60 21.12
N VAL A 4 8.16 -7.43 20.18
CA VAL A 4 8.67 -6.94 18.90
C VAL A 4 7.47 -6.42 18.13
N ILE A 5 7.31 -5.09 18.07
CA ILE A 5 6.24 -4.47 17.28
C ILE A 5 6.61 -4.66 15.81
N LYS A 6 5.86 -5.51 15.11
CA LYS A 6 6.00 -5.66 13.65
C LYS A 6 5.70 -4.31 12.99
N PRO A 7 6.57 -3.80 12.10
CA PRO A 7 6.33 -2.55 11.41
C PRO A 7 5.09 -2.68 10.52
N THR A 8 4.17 -1.72 10.60
CA THR A 8 3.00 -1.67 9.72
C THR A 8 3.42 -1.43 8.28
N ALA A 9 2.55 -1.74 7.32
CA ALA A 9 2.82 -1.42 5.91
C ALA A 9 3.09 0.07 5.70
N LYS A 10 2.41 0.96 6.45
CA LYS A 10 2.70 2.40 6.44
C LYS A 10 4.14 2.73 6.81
N THR A 11 4.70 2.07 7.82
CA THR A 11 6.10 2.29 8.23
C THR A 11 7.08 1.72 7.21
N GLN A 12 6.74 0.61 6.56
CA GLN A 12 7.59 0.01 5.52
C GLN A 12 7.59 0.82 4.20
N LEU A 13 6.53 1.61 3.96
CA LEU A 13 6.31 2.40 2.75
C LEU A 13 6.45 3.91 2.99
N ASP A 14 7.11 4.31 4.08
CA ASP A 14 7.25 5.70 4.51
C ASP A 14 7.88 6.60 3.43
N ALA A 15 8.84 6.06 2.69
CA ALA A 15 9.56 6.75 1.61
C ALA A 15 8.67 7.19 0.45
N ILE A 16 7.48 6.62 0.30
CA ILE A 16 6.55 6.92 -0.81
C ILE A 16 5.13 7.24 -0.31
N ILE A 17 4.92 7.34 1.00
CA ILE A 17 3.58 7.37 1.61
C ILE A 17 2.75 8.58 1.16
N LEU A 18 3.41 9.68 0.80
CA LEU A 18 2.76 10.91 0.32
C LEU A 18 2.73 11.03 -1.21
N ASP A 19 3.53 10.24 -1.92
CA ASP A 19 3.69 10.34 -3.39
C ASP A 19 2.71 9.44 -4.13
N VAL A 20 2.25 8.37 -3.47
CA VAL A 20 1.36 7.37 -4.06
C VAL A 20 -0.10 7.69 -3.74
N SER A 21 -0.95 7.66 -4.76
CA SER A 21 -2.41 7.66 -4.58
C SER A 21 -2.89 6.30 -4.07
N TRP A 22 -2.90 6.13 -2.76
CA TRP A 22 -3.48 4.95 -2.10
C TRP A 22 -4.96 4.71 -2.43
N PRO A 23 -5.82 5.74 -2.55
CA PRO A 23 -7.20 5.55 -3.00
C PRO A 23 -7.30 4.84 -4.35
N ASP A 24 -6.45 5.22 -5.30
CA ASP A 24 -6.44 4.61 -6.64
C ASP A 24 -5.91 3.17 -6.57
N ILE A 25 -4.87 2.91 -5.77
CA ILE A 25 -4.41 1.53 -5.53
C ILE A 25 -5.54 0.66 -4.96
N ALA A 26 -6.29 1.16 -3.99
CA ALA A 26 -7.42 0.45 -3.38
C ALA A 26 -8.49 0.08 -4.41
N LYS A 27 -8.82 1.03 -5.28
CA LYS A 27 -9.84 0.87 -6.31
C LYS A 27 -9.38 -0.08 -7.42
N ASP A 28 -8.22 0.19 -8.01
CA ASP A 28 -7.79 -0.43 -9.25
C ASP A 28 -7.25 -1.86 -9.04
N TYR A 29 -6.60 -2.12 -7.90
CA TYR A 29 -5.99 -3.42 -7.62
C TYR A 29 -6.79 -4.29 -6.66
N PHE A 30 -7.61 -3.70 -5.79
CA PHE A 30 -8.35 -4.44 -4.76
C PHE A 30 -9.88 -4.35 -4.92
N GLY A 31 -10.40 -3.40 -5.71
CA GLY A 31 -11.84 -3.13 -5.77
C GLY A 31 -12.42 -2.71 -4.41
N LYS A 32 -11.63 -2.00 -3.59
CA LYS A 32 -11.97 -1.59 -2.22
C LYS A 32 -12.04 -0.07 -2.06
N SER A 33 -12.59 0.36 -0.93
CA SER A 33 -12.71 1.77 -0.58
C SER A 33 -11.38 2.39 -0.13
N THR A 34 -11.31 3.71 -0.19
CA THR A 34 -10.22 4.50 0.39
C THR A 34 -10.04 4.25 1.89
N SER A 35 -11.12 4.09 2.64
CA SER A 35 -11.04 3.79 4.08
C SER A 35 -10.38 2.43 4.34
N TRP A 36 -10.62 1.43 3.49
CA TRP A 36 -10.03 0.10 3.61
C TRP A 36 -8.51 0.14 3.50
N ILE A 37 -7.95 0.83 2.49
CA ILE A 37 -6.49 0.86 2.30
C ILE A 37 -5.79 1.62 3.43
N TYR A 38 -6.37 2.71 3.94
CA TYR A 38 -5.78 3.44 5.07
C TYR A 38 -5.86 2.63 6.37
N ASN A 39 -6.91 1.85 6.58
CA ASN A 39 -6.96 0.93 7.71
C ASN A 39 -5.85 -0.13 7.58
N LYS A 40 -5.72 -0.77 6.41
CA LYS A 40 -4.68 -1.77 6.13
C LYS A 40 -3.25 -1.23 6.31
N LEU A 41 -2.96 -0.04 5.77
CA LEU A 41 -1.67 0.64 5.94
C LEU A 41 -1.34 0.88 7.42
N ASN A 42 -2.34 1.24 8.24
CA ASN A 42 -2.18 1.42 9.68
C ASN A 42 -2.29 0.11 10.49
N GLY A 43 -2.41 -1.04 9.85
CA GLY A 43 -2.53 -2.35 10.51
C GLY A 43 -3.88 -2.61 11.19
N ARG A 44 -4.96 -1.94 10.74
CA ARG A 44 -6.31 -1.98 11.31
C ARG A 44 -7.30 -2.65 10.36
N ASP A 45 -8.29 -3.34 10.89
CA ASP A 45 -9.36 -3.99 10.10
C ASP A 45 -10.62 -3.12 9.90
N GLY A 46 -10.66 -1.93 10.50
CA GLY A 46 -11.79 -1.01 10.47
C GLY A 46 -12.77 -1.13 11.65
N ASN A 47 -12.67 -2.20 12.44
CA ASN A 47 -13.47 -2.44 13.65
C ASN A 47 -12.61 -2.33 14.94
N GLY A 48 -11.38 -1.83 14.83
CA GLY A 48 -10.43 -1.70 15.93
C GLY A 48 -9.58 -2.96 16.18
N GLY A 49 -9.71 -4.00 15.36
CA GLY A 49 -8.86 -5.18 15.37
C GLY A 49 -7.65 -5.07 14.45
N HIS A 50 -6.84 -6.12 14.42
CA HIS A 50 -5.67 -6.23 13.54
C HIS A 50 -6.12 -6.53 12.11
N GLY A 51 -5.77 -5.64 11.18
CA GLY A 51 -6.13 -5.79 9.76
C GLY A 51 -4.97 -5.47 8.85
N GLU A 52 -3.81 -6.09 9.10
CA GLU A 52 -2.70 -6.05 8.15
C GLU A 52 -3.09 -6.68 6.80
N PHE A 53 -2.28 -6.42 5.76
CA PHE A 53 -2.39 -7.16 4.51
C PHE A 53 -2.08 -8.64 4.77
N ASN A 54 -2.93 -9.54 4.27
CA ASN A 54 -2.61 -10.96 4.22
C ASN A 54 -1.58 -11.23 3.10
N GLU A 55 -1.14 -12.49 2.95
CA GLU A 55 -0.12 -12.84 1.96
C GLU A 55 -0.52 -12.51 0.52
N GLN A 56 -1.77 -12.82 0.15
CA GLN A 56 -2.30 -12.53 -1.19
C GLN A 56 -2.41 -11.02 -1.42
N GLU A 57 -2.94 -10.28 -0.46
CA GLU A 57 -3.05 -8.83 -0.56
C GLU A 57 -1.68 -8.15 -0.59
N THR A 58 -0.69 -8.71 0.11
CA THR A 58 0.70 -8.23 0.09
C THR A 58 1.32 -8.43 -1.29
N GLU A 59 1.07 -9.57 -1.93
CA GLU A 59 1.54 -9.84 -3.29
C GLU A 59 0.89 -8.89 -4.30
N ILE A 60 -0.42 -8.64 -4.18
CA ILE A 60 -1.12 -7.67 -5.03
C ILE A 60 -0.53 -6.27 -4.83
N LEU A 61 -0.32 -5.83 -3.59
CA LEU A 61 0.27 -4.52 -3.30
C LEU A 61 1.68 -4.40 -3.87
N ARG A 62 2.51 -5.44 -3.74
CA ARG A 62 3.87 -5.49 -4.28
C ARG A 62 3.86 -5.30 -5.80
N ASN A 63 3.00 -6.03 -6.50
CA ASN A 63 2.89 -5.93 -7.96
C ASN A 63 2.36 -4.57 -8.40
N ALA A 64 1.39 -4.00 -7.68
CA ALA A 64 0.89 -2.65 -7.94
C ALA A 64 1.99 -1.59 -7.83
N LEU A 65 2.87 -1.70 -6.83
CA LEU A 65 3.99 -0.77 -6.65
C LEU A 65 5.05 -0.93 -7.75
N PHE A 66 5.36 -2.16 -8.19
CA PHE A 66 6.25 -2.38 -9.32
C PHE A 66 5.69 -1.82 -10.63
N GLU A 67 4.40 -2.01 -10.89
CA GLU A 67 3.74 -1.45 -12.06
C GLU A 67 3.74 0.08 -12.04
N LEU A 68 3.46 0.69 -10.88
CA LEU A 68 3.55 2.14 -10.71
C LEU A 68 4.97 2.65 -10.99
N SER A 69 5.99 1.98 -10.45
CA SER A 69 7.40 2.32 -10.70
C SER A 69 7.73 2.28 -12.20
N ASP A 70 7.27 1.25 -12.91
CA ASP A 70 7.50 1.11 -14.34
C ASP A 70 6.75 2.20 -15.14
N ARG A 71 5.52 2.54 -14.75
CA ARG A 71 4.75 3.64 -15.35
C ARG A 71 5.42 4.99 -15.15
N ILE A 72 5.97 5.26 -13.96
CA ILE A 72 6.72 6.48 -13.68
C ILE A 72 7.95 6.56 -14.59
N ARG A 73 8.76 5.49 -14.63
CA ARG A 73 9.95 5.41 -15.49
C ARG A 73 9.62 5.65 -16.97
N LYS A 74 8.65 4.90 -17.51
CA LYS A 74 8.21 5.04 -18.92
C LYS A 74 7.66 6.43 -19.24
N SER A 75 7.06 7.12 -18.27
CA SER A 75 6.59 8.49 -18.45
C SER A 75 7.76 9.46 -18.51
N ALA A 76 8.76 9.29 -17.64
CA ALA A 76 9.97 10.11 -17.63
C ALA A 76 10.77 9.96 -18.94
N GLU A 77 10.88 8.74 -19.48
CA GLU A 77 11.56 8.45 -20.76
C GLU A 77 10.90 9.13 -21.99
N LYS A 78 9.66 9.64 -21.87
CA LYS A 78 8.93 10.29 -22.96
C LYS A 78 9.05 11.82 -22.96
N LEU A 79 9.67 12.42 -21.93
CA LEU A 79 9.84 13.87 -21.84
C LEU A 79 10.98 14.33 -22.76
N GLU A 80 10.76 15.42 -23.51
CA GLU A 80 11.74 16.07 -24.40
C GLU A 80 12.44 17.25 -23.70
#